data_AF-A4CMK5-F1
#
_entry.id   AF-A4CMK5-F1
#
_cell.length_a   1.000
_cell.length_b   1.000
_cell.length_c   1.000
_cell.angle_alpha   90.00
_cell.angle_beta   90.00
_cell.angle_gamma   90.00
#
_symmetry.space_group_name_H-M   'P 1'
#
loop_
_entity.id
_entity.type
_entity.pdbx_description
1 polymer ?
#
loop_
_entity_poly.entity_id
_entity_poly.type
_entity_poly.pdbx_seq_one_letter_code
_entity_poly.pdbx_strand_id
1 'polypeptide(L)'
;MGTLNFYDYLGDGWGILFSHPADFTPVCTTELGTAAKFKEEFDKRNVKMIALSVDGTESHHEWIKDINETQQTTVNFPIVADETERCPTSTT
;
A
#
# COMPACT_ATOMS: atom_id res chain seq x y z
N MET A 1 1.10 -11.62 7.90
CA MET A 1 -0.12 -10.79 7.91
C MET A 1 -0.63 -10.67 9.33
N GLY A 2 -1.23 -9.54 9.69
CA GLY A 2 -1.73 -9.28 11.04
C GLY A 2 -2.64 -8.06 11.06
N THR A 3 -3.35 -7.87 12.16
CA THR A 3 -4.21 -6.70 12.38
C THR A 3 -3.35 -5.47 12.59
N LEU A 4 -3.58 -4.43 11.79
CA LEU A 4 -2.90 -3.14 11.92
C LEU A 4 -3.84 -2.15 12.60
N ASN A 5 -3.43 -1.63 13.76
CA ASN A 5 -4.06 -0.44 14.33
C ASN A 5 -3.44 0.78 13.64
N PHE A 6 -4.26 1.55 12.94
CA PHE A 6 -3.81 2.69 12.15
C PHE A 6 -3.15 3.78 13.01
N TYR A 7 -3.68 4.06 14.20
CA TYR A 7 -3.12 5.08 15.09
C TYR A 7 -1.79 4.63 15.70
N ASP A 8 -1.69 3.35 16.09
CA ASP A 8 -0.42 2.80 16.60
C ASP A 8 0.64 2.75 15.50
N TYR A 9 0.24 2.43 14.27
CA TYR A 9 1.12 2.46 13.11
C TYR A 9 1.62 3.88 12.83
N LEU A 10 0.75 4.90 12.85
CA LEU A 10 1.15 6.29 12.61
C LEU A 10 2.01 6.86 13.75
N GLY A 11 1.66 6.59 15.01
CA GLY A 11 2.27 7.26 16.16
C GLY A 11 2.15 8.78 16.03
N ASP A 12 3.23 9.50 16.31
CA ASP A 12 3.30 10.98 16.18
C ASP A 12 3.72 11.45 14.77
N GLY A 13 3.77 10.54 13.80
CA GLY A 13 4.22 10.81 12.43
C GLY A 13 3.09 11.18 11.48
N TRP A 14 3.46 11.76 10.34
CA TRP A 14 2.51 11.98 9.24
C TRP A 14 2.25 10.66 8.52
N GLY A 15 1.03 10.49 7.99
CA GLY A 15 0.62 9.32 7.24
C GLY A 15 0.24 9.66 5.80
N ILE A 16 0.69 8.85 4.85
CA ILE A 16 0.14 8.81 3.49
C ILE A 16 -0.64 7.50 3.36
N LEU A 17 -1.96 7.62 3.32
CA LEU A 17 -2.87 6.54 2.98
C LEU A 17 -3.31 6.74 1.53
N PHE A 18 -3.09 5.75 0.68
CA PHE A 18 -3.54 5.77 -0.71
C PHE A 18 -4.31 4.49 -1.03
N SER A 19 -5.43 4.65 -1.73
CA SER A 19 -6.21 3.52 -2.23
C SER A 19 -5.89 3.24 -3.70
N HIS A 20 -6.03 1.99 -4.09
CA HIS A 20 -6.07 1.58 -5.49
C HIS A 20 -7.29 0.67 -5.74
N PRO A 21 -7.88 0.70 -6.94
CA PRO A 21 -9.14 0.03 -7.21
C PRO A 21 -9.04 -1.50 -7.26
N ALA A 22 -7.93 -2.04 -7.77
CA ALA A 22 -7.71 -3.48 -7.86
C ALA A 22 -6.23 -3.83 -8.05
N ASP A 23 -5.80 -4.92 -7.42
CA ASP A 23 -4.51 -5.59 -7.64
C ASP A 23 -4.37 -6.04 -9.11
N PHE A 24 -3.13 -6.26 -9.55
CA PHE A 24 -2.79 -6.73 -10.90
C PHE A 24 -3.22 -5.81 -12.06
N THR A 25 -3.50 -4.53 -11.79
CA THR A 25 -3.76 -3.53 -12.84
C THR A 25 -2.47 -2.80 -13.23
N PRO A 26 -2.22 -2.54 -14.53
CA PRO A 26 -0.93 -2.07 -15.01
C PRO A 26 -0.54 -0.68 -14.46
N VAL A 27 -1.52 0.20 -14.24
CA VAL A 27 -1.28 1.54 -13.66
C VAL A 27 -0.89 1.40 -12.19
N CYS A 28 -1.68 0.68 -11.40
CA CYS A 28 -1.41 0.53 -9.97
C CYS A 28 -0.07 -0.17 -9.68
N THR A 29 0.32 -1.15 -10.51
CA THR A 29 1.66 -1.78 -10.41
C THR A 29 2.79 -0.75 -10.54
N THR A 30 2.66 0.20 -11.46
CA THR A 30 3.67 1.25 -11.65
C THR A 30 3.64 2.32 -10.55
N GLU A 31 2.46 2.66 -10.05
CA GLU A 31 2.28 3.60 -8.93
C GLU A 31 2.88 3.04 -7.64
N LEU A 32 2.57 1.79 -7.27
CA LEU A 32 3.12 1.15 -6.08
C LEU A 32 4.62 0.91 -6.19
N GLY A 33 5.11 0.54 -7.38
CA GLY A 33 6.55 0.40 -7.60
C GLY A 33 7.30 1.72 -7.44
N THR A 34 6.70 2.83 -7.86
CA THR A 34 7.25 4.17 -7.66
C THR A 34 7.19 4.59 -6.19
N ALA A 35 6.05 4.36 -5.52
CA ALA A 35 5.88 4.59 -4.09
C ALA A 35 6.93 3.85 -3.26
N ALA A 36 7.24 2.60 -3.60
CA ALA A 36 8.26 1.79 -2.93
C ALA A 36 9.66 2.40 -3.04
N LYS A 37 10.01 2.96 -4.21
CA LYS A 37 11.28 3.65 -4.44
C LYS A 37 11.39 4.96 -3.65
N PHE A 38 10.28 5.66 -3.43
CA PHE A 38 10.26 6.90 -2.64
C PHE A 38 10.07 6.69 -1.14
N LYS A 39 9.76 5.47 -0.69
CA LYS A 39 9.48 5.20 0.73
C LYS A 39 10.59 5.68 1.66
N GLU A 40 11.86 5.45 1.30
CA GLU A 40 13.00 5.90 2.12
C GLU A 40 13.06 7.44 2.25
N GLU A 41 12.62 8.16 1.22
CA GLU A 41 12.53 9.62 1.26
C GLU A 41 11.41 10.09 2.19
N PHE A 42 10.27 9.39 2.21
CA PHE A 42 9.18 9.67 3.14
C PHE A 42 9.56 9.33 4.59
N ASP A 43 10.27 8.23 4.82
CA ASP A 43 10.77 7.84 6.13
C ASP A 43 11.70 8.90 6.74
N LYS A 44 12.61 9.47 5.93
CA LYS A 44 13.50 10.58 6.35
C LYS A 44 12.72 11.82 6.82
N ARG A 45 11.47 11.97 6.38
CA ARG A 45 10.57 13.08 6.73
C ARG A 45 9.59 12.72 7.85
N ASN A 46 9.75 11.55 8.48
CA ASN A 46 8.82 10.99 9.47
C ASN A 46 7.39 10.84 8.90
N VAL A 47 7.30 10.43 7.64
CA VAL A 47 6.05 10.16 6.93
C VAL A 47 5.93 8.66 6.67
N LYS A 48 4.85 8.04 7.16
CA LYS A 48 4.59 6.61 7.02
C LYS A 48 3.61 6.35 5.88
N MET A 49 3.98 5.46 4.97
CA MET A 49 3.15 5.08 3.83
C MET A 49 2.33 3.82 4.14
N ILE A 50 1.10 3.77 3.62
CA ILE A 50 0.20 2.62 3.70
C ILE A 50 -0.72 2.61 2.48
N ALA A 51 -0.86 1.44 1.84
CA ALA A 51 -1.79 1.23 0.73
C ALA A 51 -3.07 0.55 1.23
N LEU A 52 -4.17 0.72 0.49
CA LEU A 52 -5.48 0.12 0.78
C LEU A 52 -6.14 -0.36 -0.51
N SER A 53 -6.71 -1.56 -0.47
CA SER A 53 -7.60 -2.04 -1.54
C SER A 53 -8.63 -3.02 -1.01
N VAL A 54 -9.62 -3.33 -1.85
CA VAL A 54 -10.70 -4.27 -1.53
C VAL A 54 -10.30 -5.74 -1.74
N ASP A 55 -9.14 -5.98 -2.35
CA ASP A 55 -8.63 -7.33 -2.57
C ASP A 55 -8.14 -7.96 -1.27
N GLY A 56 -8.17 -9.30 -1.21
CA GLY A 56 -7.76 -10.05 -0.03
C GLY A 56 -6.25 -10.07 0.19
N THR A 57 -5.84 -10.37 1.43
CA THR A 57 -4.40 -10.38 1.80
C THR A 57 -3.53 -11.35 1.00
N GLU A 58 -4.09 -12.44 0.47
CA GLU A 58 -3.38 -13.38 -0.40
C GLU A 58 -3.09 -12.78 -1.78
N SER A 59 -4.05 -12.02 -2.34
CA SER A 59 -3.88 -11.27 -3.59
C SER A 59 -2.71 -10.30 -3.50
N HIS A 60 -2.63 -9.53 -2.40
CA HIS A 60 -1.52 -8.60 -2.19
C HIS A 60 -0.17 -9.31 -2.14
N HIS A 61 -0.11 -10.53 -1.61
CA HIS A 61 1.16 -11.26 -1.50
C HIS A 61 1.73 -11.62 -2.86
N GLU A 62 0.89 -12.14 -3.75
CA GLU A 62 1.30 -12.44 -5.12
C GLU A 62 1.56 -11.16 -5.91
N TRP A 63 0.72 -10.14 -5.75
CA TRP A 63 0.90 -8.87 -6.46
C TRP A 63 2.18 -8.12 -6.06
N ILE A 64 2.58 -8.18 -4.79
CA ILE A 64 3.88 -7.62 -4.33
C ILE A 64 5.05 -8.30 -5.06
N LYS A 65 4.98 -9.60 -5.34
CA LYS A 65 6.03 -10.31 -6.11
C LYS A 65 6.09 -9.76 -7.53
N ASP A 66 4.94 -9.63 -8.18
CA ASP A 66 4.83 -9.08 -9.53
C ASP A 66 5.35 -7.63 -9.61
N ILE A 67 5.03 -6.78 -8.63
CA ILE A 67 5.54 -5.41 -8.56
C ILE A 67 7.07 -5.43 -8.41
N ASN A 68 7.59 -6.24 -7.49
CA ASN A 68 9.03 -6.29 -7.22
C ASN A 68 9.82 -6.78 -8.44
N GLU A 69 9.31 -7.80 -9.14
CA GLU A 69 9.91 -8.33 -10.36
C GLU A 69 9.84 -7.32 -11.52
N THR A 70 8.66 -6.77 -11.80
CA THR A 70 8.45 -5.90 -12.96
C THR A 70 9.04 -4.50 -12.78
N GLN A 71 9.04 -3.96 -11.56
CA GLN A 71 9.47 -2.59 -11.28
C GLN A 71 10.90 -2.51 -10.70
N GLN A 72 11.57 -3.66 -10.52
CA GLN A 72 12.91 -3.77 -9.93
C GLN A 72 13.00 -3.02 -8.59
N THR A 73 12.08 -3.33 -7.69
CA THR A 73 11.96 -2.66 -6.39
C THR A 73 11.59 -3.65 -5.29
N THR A 74 11.45 -3.15 -4.07
CA THR A 74 10.95 -3.91 -2.93
C THR A 74 9.86 -3.10 -2.25
N VAL A 75 8.61 -3.52 -2.43
CA VAL A 75 7.49 -2.98 -1.67
C VAL A 75 7.75 -3.25 -0.19
N ASN A 76 7.93 -2.16 0.56
CA ASN A 76 8.41 -2.16 1.94
C ASN A 76 7.47 -1.39 2.87
N PHE A 77 6.21 -1.24 2.49
CA PHE A 77 5.12 -0.63 3.26
C PHE A 77 3.90 -1.57 3.30
N PRO A 78 3.02 -1.46 4.31
CA PRO A 78 1.84 -2.32 4.41
C PRO A 78 0.79 -2.00 3.36
N ILE A 79 0.12 -3.04 2.85
CA ILE A 79 -1.11 -2.97 2.05
C ILE A 79 -2.24 -3.55 2.89
N VAL A 80 -3.29 -2.76 3.11
CA VAL A 80 -4.47 -3.13 3.88
C VAL A 80 -5.50 -3.74 2.94
N ALA A 81 -5.96 -4.94 3.28
CA ALA A 81 -7.11 -5.59 2.66
C ALA A 81 -8.39 -5.14 3.36
N ASP A 82 -9.29 -4.46 2.63
CA ASP A 82 -10.63 -4.10 3.07
C ASP A 82 -11.69 -4.79 2.21
N GLU A 83 -11.77 -6.11 2.37
CA GLU A 83 -12.78 -6.96 1.71
C GLU A 83 -14.23 -6.58 2.09
N THR A 84 -14.40 -5.78 3.14
CA THR A 84 -15.72 -5.33 3.62
C THR A 84 -16.19 -4.01 3.01
N GLU A 85 -15.35 -3.34 2.22
CA GLU A 85 -15.58 -2.01 1.62
C GLU A 85 -16.03 -0.96 2.65
N ARG A 86 -15.63 -1.12 3.91
CA ARG A 86 -16.04 -0.22 4.99
C ARG A 86 -15.35 1.14 4.84
N CYS A 87 -14.15 1.15 4.28
CA CYS A 87 -13.44 2.34 3.85
C CYS A 87 -13.72 2.56 2.35
N PRO A 88 -14.43 3.65 1.98
CA PRO A 88 -14.70 3.94 0.57
C PRO A 88 -13.37 4.15 -0.18
N THR A 89 -13.06 3.26 -1.13
CA THR A 89 -11.87 3.35 -1.99
C THR A 89 -12.12 4.18 -3.26
N SER A 90 -13.39 4.53 -3.53
CA SER A 90 -13.85 5.31 -4.67
C SER A 90 -14.65 6.53 -4.22
N THR A 91 -14.28 7.71 -4.74
CA THR A 91 -15.00 8.96 -4.51
C THR A 91 -16.14 9.05 -5.53
N THR A 92 -17.39 9.10 -5.08
CA THR A 92 -18.52 9.61 -5.89
C THR A 92 -18.85 11.03 -5.44
#